data_AF-A0AAV4FNZ0-F1
#
_entry.id   AF-A0AAV4FNZ0-F1
#
_cell.length_a   1.000
_cell.length_b   1.000
_cell.length_c   1.000
_cell.angle_alpha   90.00
_cell.angle_beta   90.00
_cell.angle_gamma   90.00
#
_symmetry.space_group_name_H-M   'P 1'
#
loop_
_entity.id
_entity.type
_entity.pdbx_description
1 polymer ?
#
loop_
_entity_poly.entity_id
_entity_poly.type
_entity_poly.pdbx_seq_one_letter_code
_entity_poly.pdbx_strand_id
1 'polypeptide(L)'
;MSAEDVYKALIEADDDVGLATVYRVLTQFESAGLVVRHNFDGGHSVFELSRGEHHDHMVCMETGKIVEFTNQEIERIQKDIAEKHGYELVDHNLVLYVRPKQK
;
A
#
# COMPACT_ATOMS: atom_id res chain seq x y z
N MET A 1 6.16 -2.88 1.82
CA MET A 1 7.55 -2.77 1.30
C MET A 1 7.55 -2.95 -0.22
N SER A 2 8.44 -2.29 -0.97
CA SER A 2 8.64 -2.64 -2.38
C SER A 2 9.38 -3.98 -2.50
N ALA A 3 9.35 -4.60 -3.70
CA ALA A 3 10.12 -5.82 -3.94
C ALA A 3 11.64 -5.57 -3.82
N GLU A 4 12.09 -4.37 -4.22
CA GLU A 4 13.48 -3.92 -4.07
C GLU A 4 13.87 -3.76 -2.60
N ASP A 5 12.97 -3.28 -1.74
CA ASP A 5 13.24 -3.17 -0.30
C ASP A 5 13.35 -4.56 0.35
N VAL A 6 12.50 -5.50 -0.04
CA VAL A 6 12.57 -6.90 0.44
C VAL A 6 13.88 -7.54 -0.02
N TYR A 7 14.27 -7.34 -1.27
CA TYR A 7 15.54 -7.84 -1.81
C TYR A 7 16.76 -7.25 -1.07
N LYS A 8 16.76 -5.94 -0.81
CA LYS A 8 17.83 -5.29 -0.03
C LYS A 8 17.94 -5.88 1.37
N ALA A 9 16.81 -6.07 2.05
CA ALA A 9 16.79 -6.66 3.40
C ALA A 9 17.35 -8.10 3.42
N LEU A 10 17.09 -8.90 2.38
CA LEU A 10 17.63 -10.27 2.25
C LEU A 10 19.15 -10.26 2.02
N ILE A 11 19.67 -9.34 1.19
CA ILE A 11 21.12 -9.18 1.01
C ILE A 11 21.80 -8.75 2.32
N GLU A 12 21.19 -7.81 3.05
CA GLU A 12 21.72 -7.37 4.36
C GLU A 12 21.73 -8.50 5.40
N ALA A 13 20.88 -9.52 5.22
CA ALA A 13 20.84 -10.74 6.02
C ALA A 13 21.79 -11.86 5.51
N ASP A 14 22.60 -11.61 4.47
CA ASP A 14 23.51 -12.57 3.83
C ASP A 14 22.79 -13.75 3.13
N ASP A 15 21.55 -13.54 2.69
CA ASP A 15 20.80 -14.54 1.91
C ASP A 15 21.11 -14.46 0.40
N ASP A 16 21.37 -15.61 -0.24
CA ASP A 16 21.58 -15.72 -1.68
C ASP A 16 20.25 -15.87 -2.43
N VAL A 17 19.50 -14.77 -2.54
CA VAL A 17 18.22 -14.72 -3.24
C VAL A 17 18.21 -13.62 -4.29
N GLY A 18 18.07 -13.99 -5.57
CA GLY A 18 17.95 -13.01 -6.66
C GLY A 18 16.60 -12.26 -6.66
N LEU A 19 16.61 -11.01 -7.13
CA LEU A 19 15.43 -10.13 -7.21
C LEU A 19 14.23 -10.79 -7.95
N ALA A 20 14.48 -11.54 -9.02
CA ALA A 20 13.42 -12.26 -9.75
C ALA A 20 12.70 -13.30 -8.87
N THR A 21 13.42 -13.95 -7.95
CA THR A 21 12.84 -14.88 -6.97
C THR A 21 11.97 -14.14 -5.96
N VAL A 22 12.40 -12.97 -5.50
CA VAL A 22 11.61 -12.11 -4.59
C VAL A 22 10.27 -11.74 -5.24
N TYR A 23 10.29 -11.23 -6.47
CA TYR A 23 9.08 -10.92 -7.22
C TYR A 23 8.15 -12.13 -7.36
N ARG A 24 8.69 -13.30 -7.73
CA ARG A 24 7.90 -14.53 -7.88
C ARG A 24 7.22 -14.94 -6.58
N VAL A 25 7.94 -14.88 -5.44
CA VAL A 25 7.38 -15.25 -4.13
C VAL A 25 6.32 -14.24 -3.68
N LEU A 26 6.55 -12.95 -3.86
CA LEU A 26 5.57 -11.91 -3.52
C LEU A 26 4.27 -12.06 -4.34
N THR A 27 4.37 -12.37 -5.63
CA THR A 27 3.19 -12.68 -6.47
C THR A 27 2.48 -13.97 -6.03
N GLN A 28 3.21 -14.97 -5.53
CA GLN A 28 2.61 -16.18 -4.94
C GLN A 28 1.86 -15.86 -3.65
N PHE A 29 2.44 -15.03 -2.78
CA PHE A 29 1.77 -14.57 -1.55
C PHE A 29 0.54 -13.72 -1.86
N GLU A 30 0.59 -12.89 -2.90
CA GLU A 30 -0.56 -12.11 -3.38
C GLU A 30 -1.68 -13.02 -3.85
N SER A 31 -1.35 -14.01 -4.68
CA SER A 31 -2.32 -15.00 -5.18
C SER A 31 -2.93 -15.86 -4.06
N ALA A 32 -2.18 -16.07 -2.97
CA ALA A 32 -2.64 -16.77 -1.78
C ALA A 32 -3.41 -15.87 -0.78
N GLY A 33 -3.54 -14.57 -1.06
CA GLY A 33 -4.18 -13.60 -0.17
C GLY A 33 -3.38 -13.26 1.09
N LEU A 34 -2.11 -13.64 1.15
CA LEU A 34 -1.21 -13.38 2.28
C LEU A 34 -0.66 -11.96 2.27
N VAL A 35 -0.49 -11.39 1.07
CA VAL A 35 -0.11 -10.00 0.88
C VAL A 35 -1.08 -9.31 -0.08
N VAL A 36 -1.25 -8.01 0.08
CA VAL A 36 -1.95 -7.15 -0.86
C VAL A 36 -0.91 -6.33 -1.61
N ARG A 37 -1.12 -6.16 -2.92
CA ARG A 37 -0.29 -5.30 -3.76
C ARG A 37 -1.02 -3.99 -4.02
N HIS A 38 -0.43 -2.90 -3.56
CA HIS A 38 -0.86 -1.54 -3.91
C HIS A 38 -0.02 -1.02 -5.05
N ASN A 39 -0.67 -0.53 -6.11
CA ASN A 39 -0.02 0.14 -7.23
C ASN A 39 -0.29 1.64 -7.11
N PHE A 40 0.75 2.41 -6.81
CA PHE A 40 0.66 3.85 -6.71
C PHE A 40 1.10 4.52 -8.02
N ASP A 41 0.55 5.70 -8.29
CA ASP A 41 0.94 6.48 -9.47
C ASP A 41 2.45 6.79 -9.43
N GLY A 42 3.13 6.59 -10.56
CA GLY A 42 4.60 6.67 -10.65
C GLY A 42 5.32 5.33 -10.79
N GLY A 43 4.58 4.21 -10.85
CA GLY A 43 5.14 2.87 -11.14
C GLY A 43 5.69 2.14 -9.92
N HIS A 44 5.46 2.66 -8.72
CA HIS A 44 5.85 2.01 -7.47
C HIS A 44 4.75 1.07 -6.99
N SER A 45 5.05 -0.23 -6.96
CA SER A 45 4.23 -1.23 -6.29
C SER A 45 4.74 -1.49 -4.89
N VAL A 46 3.84 -1.61 -3.93
CA VAL A 46 4.17 -2.00 -2.56
C VAL A 46 3.34 -3.20 -2.14
N PHE A 47 4.02 -4.16 -1.54
CA PHE A 47 3.43 -5.35 -0.96
C PHE A 47 3.28 -5.15 0.55
N GLU A 48 2.08 -5.37 1.06
CA GLU A 48 1.75 -5.33 2.49
C GLU A 48 1.14 -6.66 2.93
N LEU A 49 1.32 -7.02 4.19
CA LEU A 49 0.63 -8.19 4.73
C LEU A 49 -0.87 -7.91 4.82
N SER A 50 -1.69 -8.90 4.48
CA SER A 50 -3.13 -8.84 4.72
C SER A 50 -3.38 -8.95 6.24
N ARG A 51 -3.33 -7.81 6.95
CA ARG A 51 -3.49 -7.74 8.41
C ARG A 51 -4.94 -7.57 8.86
N GLY A 52 -5.87 -7.37 7.92
CA GLY A 52 -7.30 -7.21 8.21
C GLY A 52 -7.69 -5.90 8.89
N GLU A 53 -6.73 -5.02 9.20
CA GLU A 53 -7.00 -3.68 9.72
C GLU A 53 -7.04 -2.67 8.56
N HIS A 54 -8.17 -1.98 8.44
CA HIS A 54 -8.39 -0.94 7.42
C HIS A 54 -7.49 0.28 7.64
N HIS A 55 -6.79 0.69 6.59
CA HIS A 55 -5.97 1.88 6.56
C HIS A 55 -5.82 2.40 5.14
N ASP A 56 -5.59 3.70 5.04
CA ASP A 56 -5.31 4.43 3.81
C ASP A 56 -3.82 4.78 3.70
N HIS A 57 -3.39 5.27 2.54
CA HIS A 57 -1.97 5.53 2.27
C HIS A 57 -1.69 6.99 1.90
N MET A 58 -0.60 7.56 2.42
CA MET A 58 0.04 8.75 1.85
C MET A 58 1.32 8.34 1.13
N VAL A 59 1.51 8.81 -0.11
CA VAL A 59 2.69 8.53 -0.93
C VAL A 59 3.45 9.82 -1.19
N CYS A 60 4.70 9.89 -0.72
CA CYS A 60 5.57 11.03 -1.00
C CYS A 60 6.13 10.94 -2.43
N MET A 61 5.78 11.90 -3.28
CA MET A 61 6.20 11.92 -4.70
C MET A 61 7.70 12.22 -4.90
N GLU A 62 8.40 12.68 -3.85
CA GLU A 62 9.84 12.97 -3.92
C GLU A 62 10.70 11.81 -3.42
N THR A 63 10.21 11.05 -2.42
CA THR A 63 11.02 10.01 -1.76
C THR A 63 10.47 8.60 -1.95
N GLY A 64 9.26 8.45 -2.50
CA GLY A 64 8.54 7.17 -2.56
C GLY A 64 8.10 6.65 -1.19
N LYS A 65 8.32 7.41 -0.11
CA LYS A 65 7.93 7.00 1.25
C LYS A 65 6.41 6.89 1.36
N ILE A 66 5.95 5.79 1.93
CA ILE A 66 4.55 5.55 2.24
C ILE A 66 4.32 5.73 3.74
N VAL A 67 3.19 6.34 4.08
CA VAL A 67 2.70 6.47 5.45
C VAL A 67 1.27 5.95 5.50
N GLU A 68 1.03 4.93 6.32
CA GLU A 68 -0.31 4.42 6.61
C GLU A 68 -1.03 5.38 7.56
N PHE A 69 -2.33 5.60 7.34
CA PHE A 69 -3.17 6.37 8.26
C PHE A 69 -4.61 5.85 8.27
N THR A 70 -5.34 6.21 9.32
CA THR A 70 -6.79 6.00 9.39
C THR A 70 -7.42 7.27 9.92
N ASN A 71 -8.53 7.71 9.33
CA ASN A 71 -9.24 8.89 9.79
C ASN A 71 -10.76 8.63 9.84
N GLN A 72 -11.30 8.51 11.05
CA GLN A 72 -12.72 8.21 11.27
C GLN A 72 -13.69 9.24 10.67
N GLU A 73 -13.25 10.51 10.52
CA GLU A 73 -14.09 11.54 9.90
C GLU A 73 -14.18 11.34 8.38
N ILE A 74 -13.07 10.99 7.73
CA ILE A 74 -13.06 10.66 6.30
C ILE A 74 -13.94 9.44 6.03
N GLU A 75 -13.79 8.37 6.83
CA GLU A 75 -14.60 7.15 6.74
C GLU A 75 -16.10 7.44 6.82
N ARG A 76 -16.50 8.29 7.78
CA ARG A 76 -17.91 8.70 7.93
C ARG A 76 -18.39 9.48 6.71
N ILE A 77 -17.59 10.43 6.22
CA ILE A 77 -17.96 11.26 5.07
C ILE A 77 -18.15 10.40 3.81
N GLN A 78 -17.29 9.42 3.56
CA GLN A 78 -17.43 8.51 2.42
C GLN A 78 -18.75 7.73 2.47
N LYS A 79 -19.12 7.19 3.64
CA LYS A 79 -20.40 6.50 3.87
C LYS A 79 -21.59 7.43 3.64
N ASP A 80 -21.56 8.63 4.24
CA ASP A 80 -22.62 9.63 4.09
C ASP A 80 -22.82 10.04 2.62
N ILE A 81 -21.73 10.13 1.84
CA ILE A 81 -21.80 10.45 0.41
C ILE A 81 -22.47 9.32 -0.37
N ALA A 82 -22.08 8.06 -0.12
CA ALA A 82 -22.69 6.90 -0.78
C ALA A 82 -24.20 6.83 -0.48
N GLU A 83 -24.59 6.96 0.79
CA GLU A 83 -25.99 6.93 1.22
C GLU A 83 -26.82 8.03 0.57
N LYS A 84 -26.30 9.26 0.50
CA LYS A 84 -27.00 10.39 -0.16
C LYS A 84 -27.28 10.16 -1.63
N HIS A 85 -26.50 9.31 -2.28
CA HIS A 85 -26.70 8.94 -3.68
C HIS A 85 -27.47 7.63 -3.85
N GLY A 86 -27.96 7.04 -2.75
CA GLY A 86 -28.73 5.79 -2.76
C GLY A 86 -27.88 4.53 -2.91
N TYR A 87 -26.60 4.58 -2.51
CA TYR A 87 -25.67 3.45 -2.57
C TYR A 87 -25.21 3.01 -1.18
N GLU A 88 -24.90 1.72 -1.04
CA GLU A 88 -24.15 1.16 0.08
C GLU A 88 -22.65 1.19 -0.26
N LEU A 89 -21.82 1.73 0.63
CA LEU A 89 -20.37 1.72 0.45
C LEU A 89 -19.83 0.30 0.74
N VAL A 90 -19.41 -0.41 -0.30
CA VAL A 90 -18.87 -1.78 -0.19
C VAL A 90 -17.37 -1.78 0.13
N ASP A 91 -16.61 -0.89 -0.52
CA ASP A 91 -15.16 -0.79 -0.38
C ASP A 91 -14.68 0.60 -0.84
N HIS A 92 -13.46 0.98 -0.48
CA HIS A 92 -12.80 2.17 -1.02
C HIS A 92 -11.28 2.02 -1.08
N ASN A 93 -10.65 2.89 -1.87
CA ASN A 93 -9.21 3.04 -1.91
C ASN A 93 -8.87 4.53 -1.86
N LEU A 94 -8.22 4.97 -0.78
CA LEU A 94 -7.80 6.35 -0.60
C LEU A 94 -6.28 6.45 -0.54
N VAL A 95 -5.73 7.23 -1.47
CA VAL A 95 -4.31 7.57 -1.52
C VAL A 95 -4.13 9.07 -1.56
N LEU A 96 -3.31 9.62 -0.66
CA LEU A 96 -2.89 11.03 -0.71
C LEU A 96 -1.47 11.13 -1.26
N TYR A 97 -1.33 11.76 -2.43
CA TYR A 97 -0.02 12.06 -3.00
C TYR A 97 0.54 13.37 -2.40
N VAL A 98 1.65 13.27 -1.68
CA VAL A 98 2.20 14.37 -0.86
C VAL A 98 3.62 14.76 -1.28
N ARG A 99 4.05 15.94 -0.86
CA ARG A 99 5.45 16.39 -0.88
C ARG A 99 5.84 16.91 0.52
N PRO A 100 7.12 16.86 0.90
CA PRO A 100 7.59 17.47 2.13
C PRO A 100 7.23 18.96 2.16
N LYS A 101 6.72 19.44 3.30
CA LYS A 101 6.51 20.89 3.49
C LYS A 101 7.87 21.58 3.57
N GLN A 102 8.07 22.62 2.76
CA GLN A 102 9.18 23.55 2.97
C GLN A 102 8.93 24.25 4.31
N LYS A 103 9.88 24.12 5.24
CA LYS A 103 9.81 24.78 6.55
C LYS A 103 10.34 26.19 6.46
#